data_AF-A0A024ECS8-F1
#
_entry.id   AF-A0A024ECS8-F1
#
_cell.length_a   1.000
_cell.length_b   1.000
_cell.length_c   1.000
_cell.angle_alpha   90.00
_cell.angle_beta   90.00
_cell.angle_gamma   90.00
#
_symmetry.space_group_name_H-M   'P 1'
#
loop_
_entity.id
_entity.type
_entity.pdbx_description
1 polymer ?
#
loop_
_entity_poly.entity_id
_entity_poly.type
_entity_poly.pdbx_seq_one_letter_code
_entity_poly.pdbx_strand_id
1 'polypeptide(L)'
;MSNKNNDDLKYQASENTLGLNPVVGLRGKDLLASARMVLRQAIKQPIHSAKHVAHFGLELKNVLFGKSELQPTSDDRRFADPAWSQNPLYKRYLQTYLAWRKELHDWIDDSNLPPKDVSRGHFVINLMTEAMAPTNSAANPAAVKRFFETGGKSLLDGLSHLAKDLVHNGGMPSQVNMGAFEVGKSLGVTEGAVVFRNDVLELIQYRPITEQVHERPLLVVPPQINKFYVFDLSPDKSLARFCLRNNVQTFIVSWRNPTKEQREWGLSTYIEALKEAVDVVTAITGSKDVNMLGACSGGITCTALLGHYAAIGEKKVNALTLLVSVLDTTLDSDVALFVDEQTLEAAKRHSYQAGVLEGRDMAKVFAWMRPNDLIWNYWVNNYLLGNEPPVFDILFWNNDTTRLPAAFHGDLIEMFKNNPLIRPDALEVCGTPIDLKQVTADIFSLAGTNDHITPWKSCYKSAQLFGGKVEFVLSSSGHIQSILNPPGNPKSRYMTSTEMPVKAEDWQENSTKHTDSWWLHWQAWQAERSGKLKKSPASLGNKAYPAGEAAPGTYVHER
;
A
#
# COMPACT_ATOMS: atom_id res chain seq x y z
N MET A 1 10.98 -21.69 18.46
CA MET A 1 9.73 -20.90 18.47
C MET A 1 9.91 -19.49 17.87
N SER A 2 11.04 -18.79 18.11
CA SER A 2 11.31 -17.44 17.58
C SER A 2 11.20 -17.29 16.04
N ASN A 3 11.76 -18.22 15.24
CA ASN A 3 11.69 -18.11 13.77
C ASN A 3 10.27 -18.22 13.18
N LYS A 4 9.41 -19.07 13.77
CA LYS A 4 8.04 -19.26 13.27
C LYS A 4 7.17 -18.02 13.50
N ASN A 5 7.29 -17.40 14.68
CA ASN A 5 6.61 -16.13 14.95
C ASN A 5 7.10 -15.02 14.03
N ASN A 6 8.41 -14.96 13.73
CA ASN A 6 8.94 -13.98 12.79
C ASN A 6 8.43 -14.19 11.36
N ASP A 7 8.29 -15.43 10.88
CA ASP A 7 7.77 -15.70 9.54
C ASP A 7 6.26 -15.45 9.44
N ASP A 8 5.48 -15.76 10.48
CA ASP A 8 4.06 -15.40 10.55
C ASP A 8 3.87 -13.88 10.63
N LEU A 9 4.69 -13.17 11.41
CA LEU A 9 4.69 -11.71 11.47
C LEU A 9 5.06 -11.09 10.11
N LYS A 10 6.05 -11.63 9.39
CA LYS A 10 6.38 -11.18 8.03
C LYS A 10 5.19 -11.34 7.09
N TYR A 11 4.51 -12.49 7.13
CA TYR A 11 3.35 -12.75 6.28
C TYR A 11 2.19 -11.79 6.61
N GLN A 12 1.84 -11.65 7.90
CA GLN A 12 0.78 -10.76 8.35
C GLN A 12 1.09 -9.29 8.07
N ALA A 13 2.32 -8.86 8.35
CA ALA A 13 2.76 -7.52 8.00
C ALA A 13 2.65 -7.30 6.48
N SER A 14 3.04 -8.27 5.67
CA SER A 14 2.91 -8.16 4.22
C SER A 14 1.45 -7.93 3.79
N GLU A 15 0.49 -8.66 4.37
CA GLU A 15 -0.94 -8.54 4.03
C GLU A 15 -1.62 -7.31 4.66
N ASN A 16 -1.20 -6.89 5.86
CA ASN A 16 -1.90 -5.88 6.67
C ASN A 16 -1.21 -4.50 6.69
N THR A 17 0.05 -4.38 6.24
CA THR A 17 0.81 -3.10 6.30
C THR A 17 0.28 -2.03 5.37
N LEU A 18 -0.61 -2.40 4.47
CA LEU A 18 -1.04 -1.57 3.37
C LEU A 18 -2.56 -1.57 3.32
N GLY A 19 -3.18 -0.70 4.12
CA GLY A 19 -4.63 -0.49 4.14
C GLY A 19 -5.00 0.99 4.12
N LEU A 20 -6.01 1.34 3.31
CA LEU A 20 -6.71 2.63 3.20
C LEU A 20 -5.89 3.89 2.82
N ASN A 21 -6.24 4.47 1.67
CA ASN A 21 -5.60 5.60 0.99
C ASN A 21 -4.92 6.69 1.88
N PRO A 22 -3.59 6.88 1.79
CA PRO A 22 -2.82 7.83 2.62
C PRO A 22 -3.12 9.30 2.37
N VAL A 23 -3.64 9.60 1.19
CA VAL A 23 -3.64 10.96 0.61
C VAL A 23 -4.48 11.93 1.44
N VAL A 24 -5.47 11.41 2.17
CA VAL A 24 -6.43 12.23 2.92
C VAL A 24 -5.89 12.64 4.31
N GLY A 25 -5.13 11.77 4.98
CA GLY A 25 -4.63 12.00 6.35
C GLY A 25 -5.73 12.13 7.42
N LEU A 26 -5.50 11.63 8.64
CA LEU A 26 -6.36 11.88 9.81
C LEU A 26 -5.66 12.87 10.76
N ARG A 27 -6.36 13.91 11.23
CA ARG A 27 -5.77 14.88 12.17
C ARG A 27 -5.88 14.38 13.61
N GLY A 28 -4.84 14.63 14.41
CA GLY A 28 -4.93 14.47 15.88
C GLY A 28 -6.03 15.32 16.51
N LYS A 29 -6.39 16.46 15.89
CA LYS A 29 -7.53 17.29 16.31
C LYS A 29 -8.88 16.60 16.09
N ASP A 30 -9.02 15.79 15.04
CA ASP A 30 -10.27 15.08 14.73
C ASP A 30 -10.47 13.88 15.66
N LEU A 31 -9.37 13.21 16.02
CA LEU A 31 -9.34 12.21 17.10
C LEU A 31 -9.70 12.83 18.45
N LEU A 32 -9.12 13.97 18.81
CA LEU A 32 -9.44 14.71 20.04
C LEU A 32 -10.89 15.22 20.06
N ALA A 33 -11.42 15.67 18.91
CA ALA A 33 -12.81 16.09 18.78
C ALA A 33 -13.77 14.90 18.97
N SER A 34 -13.46 13.76 18.36
CA SER A 34 -14.24 12.52 18.49
C SER A 34 -14.18 11.97 19.92
N ALA A 35 -13.00 11.98 20.57
CA ALA A 35 -12.86 11.59 21.97
C ALA A 35 -13.64 12.53 22.92
N ARG A 36 -13.61 13.85 22.66
CA ARG A 36 -14.42 14.82 23.42
C ARG A 36 -15.91 14.64 23.20
N MET A 37 -16.34 14.25 22.00
CA MET A 37 -17.72 13.93 21.70
C MET A 37 -18.19 12.74 22.53
N VAL A 38 -17.44 11.63 22.51
CA VAL A 38 -17.70 10.44 23.34
C VAL A 38 -17.79 10.82 24.82
N LEU A 39 -16.82 11.58 25.33
CA LEU A 39 -16.80 12.00 26.74
C LEU A 39 -17.99 12.91 27.10
N ARG A 40 -18.35 13.86 26.23
CA ARG A 40 -19.51 14.74 26.44
C ARG A 40 -20.82 13.95 26.42
N GLN A 41 -20.91 12.93 25.59
CA GLN A 41 -22.12 12.11 25.50
C GLN A 41 -22.30 11.25 26.76
N ALA A 42 -21.21 10.69 27.32
CA ALA A 42 -21.23 10.00 28.61
C ALA A 42 -21.76 10.88 29.75
N ILE A 43 -21.38 12.16 29.75
CA ILE A 43 -21.85 13.13 30.74
C ILE A 43 -23.32 13.51 30.50
N LYS A 44 -23.76 13.64 29.24
CA LYS A 44 -25.12 14.05 28.88
C LYS A 44 -26.17 12.96 29.08
N GLN A 45 -25.77 11.69 29.10
CA GLN A 45 -26.70 10.56 29.27
C GLN A 45 -26.31 9.70 30.49
N PRO A 46 -26.51 10.22 31.72
CA PRO A 46 -26.08 9.53 32.94
C PRO A 46 -26.87 8.24 33.21
N ILE A 47 -28.16 8.20 32.86
CA ILE A 47 -29.00 7.00 33.02
C ILE A 47 -28.56 5.89 32.04
N HIS A 48 -28.24 6.29 30.80
CA HIS A 48 -27.71 5.39 29.77
C HIS A 48 -26.38 4.76 30.22
N SER A 49 -25.45 5.60 30.66
CA SER A 49 -24.15 5.16 31.17
C SER A 49 -24.29 4.27 32.43
N ALA A 50 -25.21 4.58 33.33
CA ALA A 50 -25.46 3.77 34.52
C ALA A 50 -25.99 2.35 34.19
N LYS A 51 -26.83 2.22 33.15
CA LYS A 51 -27.31 0.92 32.66
C LYS A 51 -26.16 0.04 32.17
N HIS A 52 -25.27 0.58 31.34
CA HIS A 52 -24.10 -0.17 30.84
C HIS A 52 -23.08 -0.49 31.95
N VAL A 53 -22.90 0.40 32.92
CA VAL A 53 -22.08 0.09 34.11
C VAL A 53 -22.69 -1.05 34.92
N ALA A 54 -24.02 -1.12 35.05
CA ALA A 54 -24.70 -2.21 35.74
C ALA A 54 -24.58 -3.55 34.97
N HIS A 55 -24.75 -3.53 33.65
CA HIS A 55 -24.53 -4.70 32.79
C HIS A 55 -23.08 -5.20 32.87
N PHE A 56 -22.11 -4.30 32.78
CA PHE A 56 -20.70 -4.62 32.98
C PHE A 56 -20.45 -5.24 34.37
N GLY A 57 -21.05 -4.68 35.43
CA GLY A 57 -20.94 -5.22 36.78
C GLY A 57 -21.53 -6.63 36.94
N LEU A 58 -22.65 -6.91 36.27
CA LEU A 58 -23.24 -8.26 36.21
C LEU A 58 -22.31 -9.24 35.49
N GLU A 59 -21.70 -8.81 34.38
CA GLU A 59 -20.79 -9.68 33.64
C GLU A 59 -19.47 -9.90 34.41
N LEU A 60 -18.93 -8.88 35.08
CA LEU A 60 -17.79 -9.05 35.99
C LEU A 60 -18.07 -10.08 37.09
N LYS A 61 -19.29 -10.09 37.64
CA LYS A 61 -19.73 -11.12 38.58
C LYS A 61 -19.68 -12.51 37.91
N ASN A 62 -20.17 -12.65 36.68
CA ASN A 62 -20.11 -13.91 35.94
C ASN A 62 -18.67 -14.36 35.68
N VAL A 63 -17.79 -13.44 35.31
CA VAL A 63 -16.36 -13.70 35.13
C VAL A 63 -15.71 -14.19 36.42
N LEU A 64 -15.96 -13.51 37.54
CA LEU A 64 -15.42 -13.89 38.86
C LEU A 64 -15.86 -15.30 39.27
N PHE A 65 -17.12 -15.63 39.05
CA PHE A 65 -17.68 -16.97 39.33
C PHE A 65 -17.38 -18.02 38.24
N GLY A 66 -16.65 -17.67 37.18
CA GLY A 66 -16.30 -18.59 36.09
C GLY A 66 -17.49 -19.03 35.22
N LYS A 67 -18.58 -18.25 35.24
CA LYS A 67 -19.83 -18.49 34.49
C LYS A 67 -19.92 -17.69 33.18
N SER A 68 -18.95 -16.80 32.93
CA SER A 68 -18.92 -16.05 31.67
C SER A 68 -18.58 -16.96 30.50
N GLU A 69 -19.36 -16.82 29.43
CA GLU A 69 -19.17 -17.55 28.16
C GLU A 69 -18.43 -16.70 27.12
N LEU A 70 -17.99 -15.49 27.47
CA LEU A 70 -17.26 -14.61 26.56
C LEU A 70 -15.97 -15.29 26.08
N GLN A 71 -15.80 -15.31 24.76
CA GLN A 71 -14.62 -15.82 24.07
C GLN A 71 -14.14 -14.77 23.05
N PRO A 72 -12.84 -14.73 22.74
CA PRO A 72 -12.34 -13.95 21.63
C PRO A 72 -12.94 -14.49 20.32
N THR A 73 -13.00 -13.65 19.29
CA THR A 73 -13.38 -14.11 17.95
C THR A 73 -12.38 -15.15 17.44
N SER A 74 -12.84 -16.09 16.61
CA SER A 74 -12.01 -17.18 16.07
C SER A 74 -10.75 -16.69 15.34
N ASP A 75 -10.80 -15.45 14.84
CA ASP A 75 -9.79 -14.86 13.98
C ASP A 75 -8.78 -14.02 14.78
N ASP A 76 -9.04 -13.75 16.07
CA ASP A 76 -8.16 -12.94 16.94
C ASP A 76 -6.99 -13.78 17.48
N ARG A 77 -5.92 -13.83 16.69
CA ARG A 77 -4.70 -14.57 17.01
C ARG A 77 -3.95 -14.04 18.23
N ARG A 78 -4.25 -12.84 18.75
CA ARG A 78 -3.58 -12.28 19.93
C ARG A 78 -3.80 -13.16 21.18
N PHE A 79 -4.93 -13.86 21.22
CA PHE A 79 -5.31 -14.75 22.31
C PHE A 79 -5.08 -16.24 22.01
N ALA A 80 -4.23 -16.56 21.02
CA ALA A 80 -3.94 -17.94 20.62
C ALA A 80 -3.10 -18.73 21.63
N ASP A 81 -2.41 -18.06 22.56
CA ASP A 81 -1.63 -18.74 23.60
C ASP A 81 -2.56 -19.57 24.52
N PRO A 82 -2.29 -20.87 24.74
CA PRO A 82 -3.14 -21.73 25.59
C PRO A 82 -3.36 -21.20 27.00
N ALA A 83 -2.47 -20.36 27.54
CA ALA A 83 -2.65 -19.75 28.86
C ALA A 83 -3.97 -18.97 28.97
N TRP A 84 -4.42 -18.32 27.89
CA TRP A 84 -5.67 -17.55 27.86
C TRP A 84 -6.93 -18.40 28.09
N SER A 85 -6.91 -19.67 27.67
CA SER A 85 -8.05 -20.58 27.80
C SER A 85 -7.91 -21.57 28.96
N GLN A 86 -6.68 -22.00 29.26
CA GLN A 86 -6.41 -23.06 30.23
C GLN A 86 -6.10 -22.54 31.64
N ASN A 87 -5.54 -21.34 31.79
CA ASN A 87 -5.23 -20.78 33.11
C ASN A 87 -6.42 -19.94 33.62
N PRO A 88 -7.03 -20.28 34.78
CA PRO A 88 -8.21 -19.59 35.30
C PRO A 88 -8.01 -18.08 35.53
N LEU A 89 -6.81 -17.64 35.89
CA LEU A 89 -6.52 -16.21 36.11
C LEU A 89 -6.46 -15.45 34.79
N TYR A 90 -5.75 -16.00 33.80
CA TYR A 90 -5.66 -15.43 32.46
C TYR A 90 -7.01 -15.42 31.76
N LYS A 91 -7.79 -16.50 31.90
CA LYS A 91 -9.15 -16.59 31.38
C LYS A 91 -10.06 -15.50 31.96
N ARG A 92 -10.01 -15.28 33.28
CA ARG A 92 -10.77 -14.20 33.93
C ARG A 92 -10.33 -12.81 33.47
N TYR A 93 -9.02 -12.60 33.28
CA TYR A 93 -8.50 -11.33 32.80
C TYR A 93 -8.95 -11.04 31.37
N LEU A 94 -8.88 -12.03 30.49
CA LEU A 94 -9.40 -11.96 29.13
C LEU A 94 -10.90 -11.66 29.11
N GLN A 95 -11.70 -12.41 29.85
CA GLN A 95 -13.15 -12.22 29.86
C GLN A 95 -13.56 -10.87 30.44
N THR A 96 -12.82 -10.36 31.43
CA THR A 96 -13.00 -8.99 31.95
C THR A 96 -12.77 -7.95 30.86
N TYR A 97 -11.70 -8.11 30.08
CA TYR A 97 -11.41 -7.23 28.95
C TYR A 97 -12.48 -7.32 27.85
N LEU A 98 -12.94 -8.53 27.49
CA LEU A 98 -13.98 -8.73 26.49
C LEU A 98 -15.31 -8.12 26.93
N ALA A 99 -15.68 -8.29 28.20
CA ALA A 99 -16.88 -7.69 28.78
C ALA A 99 -16.82 -6.16 28.71
N TRP A 100 -15.67 -5.58 29.08
CA TRP A 100 -15.46 -4.14 29.03
C TRP A 100 -15.54 -3.60 27.60
N ARG A 101 -14.86 -4.28 26.66
CA ARG A 101 -14.89 -3.90 25.25
C ARG A 101 -16.30 -3.97 24.68
N LYS A 102 -17.04 -5.04 24.96
CA LYS A 102 -18.42 -5.21 24.51
C LYS A 102 -19.31 -4.08 25.01
N GLU A 103 -19.29 -3.81 26.32
CA GLU A 103 -20.13 -2.77 26.91
C GLU A 103 -19.80 -1.36 26.40
N LEU A 104 -18.54 -1.10 26.08
CA LEU A 104 -18.12 0.15 25.44
C LEU A 104 -18.70 0.32 24.03
N HIS A 105 -18.77 -0.76 23.24
CA HIS A 105 -19.39 -0.74 21.91
C HIS A 105 -20.92 -0.60 22.02
N ASP A 106 -21.55 -1.43 22.85
CA ASP A 106 -23.00 -1.41 23.08
C ASP A 106 -23.45 -0.02 23.61
N TRP A 107 -22.65 0.63 24.46
CA TRP A 107 -22.93 1.98 24.96
C TRP A 107 -22.95 3.04 23.85
N ILE A 108 -22.11 2.89 22.82
CA ILE A 108 -22.12 3.78 21.65
C ILE A 108 -23.29 3.47 20.71
N ASP A 109 -23.58 2.19 20.48
CA ASP A 109 -24.67 1.77 19.59
C ASP A 109 -26.04 2.20 20.13
N ASP A 110 -26.24 2.09 21.44
CA ASP A 110 -27.48 2.51 22.10
C ASP A 110 -27.56 4.04 22.33
N SER A 111 -26.55 4.82 21.88
CA SER A 111 -26.54 6.27 22.04
C SER A 111 -27.39 6.98 20.97
N ASN A 112 -28.01 8.12 21.32
CA ASN A 112 -28.77 8.95 20.37
C ASN A 112 -27.87 9.77 19.41
N LEU A 113 -26.75 9.21 18.97
CA LEU A 113 -25.85 9.87 18.02
C LEU A 113 -26.27 9.58 16.58
N PRO A 114 -26.04 10.52 15.64
CA PRO A 114 -26.16 10.24 14.22
C PRO A 114 -25.28 9.03 13.82
N PRO A 115 -25.67 8.23 12.80
CA PRO A 115 -24.91 7.05 12.38
C PRO A 115 -23.42 7.33 12.11
N LYS A 116 -23.12 8.51 11.55
CA LYS A 116 -21.73 8.97 11.28
C LYS A 116 -20.90 9.12 12.55
N ASP A 117 -21.51 9.60 13.63
CA ASP A 117 -20.84 9.83 14.92
C ASP A 117 -20.72 8.52 15.72
N VAL A 118 -21.66 7.59 15.56
CA VAL A 118 -21.56 6.21 16.07
C VAL A 118 -20.34 5.51 15.47
N SER A 119 -20.15 5.54 14.15
CA SER A 119 -18.98 4.95 13.49
C SER A 119 -17.65 5.58 13.96
N ARG A 120 -17.61 6.90 14.13
CA ARG A 120 -16.44 7.60 14.70
C ARG A 120 -16.16 7.21 16.15
N GLY A 121 -17.23 7.05 16.93
CA GLY A 121 -17.18 6.56 18.30
C GLY A 121 -16.56 5.17 18.39
N HIS A 122 -17.04 4.24 17.56
CA HIS A 122 -16.46 2.89 17.44
C HIS A 122 -14.99 2.90 17.08
N PHE A 123 -14.56 3.78 16.17
CA PHE A 123 -13.15 3.92 15.83
C PHE A 123 -12.30 4.32 17.05
N VAL A 124 -12.74 5.32 17.83
CA VAL A 124 -12.02 5.77 19.04
C VAL A 124 -12.02 4.69 20.12
N ILE A 125 -13.15 4.00 20.33
CA ILE A 125 -13.24 2.91 21.31
C ILE A 125 -12.35 1.75 20.92
N ASN A 126 -12.32 1.36 19.64
CA ASN A 126 -11.40 0.34 19.16
C ASN A 126 -9.95 0.76 19.42
N LEU A 127 -9.58 2.00 19.10
CA LEU A 127 -8.23 2.49 19.34
C LEU A 127 -7.81 2.38 20.82
N MET A 128 -8.70 2.80 21.73
CA MET A 128 -8.47 2.74 23.17
C MET A 128 -8.44 1.30 23.71
N THR A 129 -9.41 0.48 23.31
CA THR A 129 -9.52 -0.90 23.80
C THR A 129 -8.38 -1.77 23.28
N GLU A 130 -7.91 -1.53 22.05
CA GLU A 130 -6.71 -2.18 21.51
C GLU A 130 -5.45 -1.80 22.26
N ALA A 131 -5.25 -0.51 22.57
CA ALA A 131 -4.10 -0.08 23.37
C ALA A 131 -4.08 -0.71 24.76
N MET A 132 -5.25 -0.90 25.36
CA MET A 132 -5.44 -1.48 26.68
C MET A 132 -5.60 -3.02 26.66
N ALA A 133 -5.38 -3.66 25.52
CA ALA A 133 -5.53 -5.11 25.41
C ALA A 133 -4.56 -5.83 26.37
N PRO A 134 -5.02 -6.87 27.09
CA PRO A 134 -4.19 -7.70 27.97
C PRO A 134 -2.88 -8.17 27.35
N THR A 135 -2.91 -8.47 26.05
CA THR A 135 -1.79 -8.96 25.26
C THR A 135 -0.69 -7.93 25.06
N ASN A 136 -0.98 -6.64 25.21
CA ASN A 136 -0.01 -5.55 25.03
C ASN A 136 0.69 -5.16 26.33
N SER A 137 0.32 -5.80 27.44
CA SER A 137 0.90 -5.57 28.76
C SER A 137 1.98 -6.59 29.10
N ALA A 138 2.77 -6.31 30.14
CA ALA A 138 3.73 -7.26 30.71
C ALA A 138 3.10 -8.57 31.22
N ALA A 139 1.77 -8.63 31.37
CA ALA A 139 1.07 -9.85 31.70
C ALA A 139 1.00 -10.84 30.51
N ASN A 140 1.39 -10.46 29.29
CA ASN A 140 1.36 -11.35 28.14
C ASN A 140 2.08 -12.69 28.44
N PRO A 141 1.39 -13.85 28.32
CA PRO A 141 1.97 -15.16 28.66
C PRO A 141 3.28 -15.45 27.94
N ALA A 142 3.39 -15.09 26.65
CA ALA A 142 4.59 -15.29 25.86
C ALA A 142 5.75 -14.42 26.36
N ALA A 143 5.46 -13.18 26.80
CA ALA A 143 6.47 -12.28 27.38
C ALA A 143 6.95 -12.77 28.75
N VAL A 144 6.03 -13.20 29.63
CA VAL A 144 6.37 -13.78 30.93
C VAL A 144 7.23 -15.03 30.75
N LYS A 145 6.85 -15.93 29.84
CA LYS A 145 7.63 -17.13 29.52
C LYS A 145 9.03 -16.76 29.02
N ARG A 146 9.12 -15.82 28.07
CA ARG A 146 10.39 -15.37 27.48
C ARG A 146 11.31 -14.72 28.51
N PHE A 147 10.75 -13.95 29.44
CA PHE A 147 11.50 -13.35 30.54
C PHE A 147 12.21 -14.41 31.38
N PHE A 148 11.50 -15.47 31.79
CA PHE A 148 12.11 -16.57 32.55
C PHE A 148 13.09 -17.39 31.70
N GLU A 149 12.77 -17.71 30.45
CA GLU A 149 13.65 -18.45 29.52
C GLU A 149 14.99 -17.74 29.28
N THR A 150 15.00 -16.41 29.29
CA THR A 150 16.20 -15.59 29.02
C THR A 150 16.89 -15.06 30.28
N GLY A 151 16.40 -15.41 31.47
CA GLY A 151 16.92 -14.88 32.73
C GLY A 151 16.78 -13.35 32.83
N GLY A 152 15.76 -12.77 32.20
CA GLY A 152 15.49 -11.33 32.19
C GLY A 152 16.17 -10.53 31.08
N LYS A 153 17.02 -11.16 30.25
CA LYS A 153 17.68 -10.48 29.13
C LYS A 153 16.69 -9.88 28.13
N SER A 154 15.57 -10.57 27.85
CA SER A 154 14.54 -10.07 26.91
C SER A 154 13.96 -8.71 27.30
N LEU A 155 13.85 -8.43 28.60
CA LEU A 155 13.37 -7.13 29.09
C LEU A 155 14.41 -6.03 28.85
N LEU A 156 15.70 -6.33 29.07
CA LEU A 156 16.79 -5.37 28.80
C LEU A 156 16.88 -5.05 27.30
N ASP A 157 16.80 -6.07 26.46
CA ASP A 157 16.79 -5.91 25.00
C ASP A 157 15.57 -5.09 24.56
N GLY A 158 14.38 -5.38 25.11
CA GLY A 158 13.15 -4.65 24.82
C GLY A 158 13.15 -3.18 25.26
N LEU A 159 13.70 -2.88 26.44
CA LEU A 159 13.88 -1.50 26.91
C LEU A 159 14.88 -0.72 26.04
N SER A 160 15.94 -1.38 25.58
CA SER A 160 16.89 -0.83 24.62
C SER A 160 16.21 -0.50 23.28
N HIS A 161 15.38 -1.40 22.76
CA HIS A 161 14.58 -1.14 21.54
C HIS A 161 13.64 0.06 21.73
N LEU A 162 12.90 0.12 22.84
CA LEU A 162 12.01 1.24 23.16
C LEU A 162 12.77 2.57 23.24
N ALA A 163 13.94 2.60 23.90
CA ALA A 163 14.76 3.79 23.99
C ALA A 163 15.24 4.27 22.61
N LYS A 164 15.69 3.33 21.75
CA LYS A 164 16.08 3.65 20.37
C LYS A 164 14.90 4.21 19.57
N ASP A 165 13.73 3.60 19.67
CA ASP A 165 12.53 4.02 18.94
C ASP A 165 11.96 5.36 19.45
N LEU A 166 12.09 5.66 20.74
CA LEU A 166 11.75 6.99 21.29
C LEU A 166 12.62 8.10 20.70
N VAL A 167 13.92 7.83 20.50
CA VAL A 167 14.88 8.81 19.97
C VAL A 167 14.80 8.92 18.44
N HIS A 168 14.71 7.78 17.74
CA HIS A 168 14.90 7.72 16.29
C HIS A 168 13.60 7.47 15.49
N ASN A 169 12.55 6.94 16.12
CA ASN A 169 11.30 6.58 15.44
C ASN A 169 10.06 7.29 16.03
N GLY A 170 10.26 8.36 16.81
CA GLY A 170 9.18 9.15 17.39
C GLY A 170 8.27 8.38 18.35
N GLY A 171 8.82 7.35 19.01
CA GLY A 171 8.09 6.50 19.96
C GLY A 171 7.27 5.37 19.34
N MET A 172 7.27 5.22 18.01
CA MET A 172 6.61 4.10 17.33
C MET A 172 7.53 2.87 17.31
N PRO A 173 7.00 1.64 17.50
CA PRO A 173 7.79 0.43 17.30
C PRO A 173 8.36 0.32 15.89
N SER A 174 9.66 0.03 15.78
CA SER A 174 10.30 -0.27 14.50
C SER A 174 9.68 -1.51 13.85
N GLN A 175 9.17 -1.38 12.63
CA GLN A 175 8.53 -2.49 11.91
C GLN A 175 9.54 -3.36 11.14
N VAL A 176 10.73 -2.82 10.85
CA VAL A 176 11.78 -3.50 10.09
C VAL A 176 13.15 -3.03 10.54
N ASN A 177 14.15 -3.91 10.43
CA ASN A 177 15.54 -3.50 10.59
C ASN A 177 16.03 -2.79 9.32
N MET A 178 16.06 -1.46 9.34
CA MET A 178 16.53 -0.62 8.22
C MET A 178 18.06 -0.75 7.96
N GLY A 179 18.83 -1.40 8.85
CA GLY A 179 20.24 -1.70 8.61
C GLY A 179 20.48 -3.03 7.89
N ALA A 180 19.44 -3.84 7.68
CA ALA A 180 19.57 -5.18 7.12
C ALA A 180 19.69 -5.20 5.58
N PHE A 181 19.29 -4.12 4.91
CA PHE A 181 19.34 -4.01 3.45
C PHE A 181 19.97 -2.69 3.03
N GLU A 182 20.64 -2.73 1.88
CA GLU A 182 21.19 -1.56 1.20
C GLU A 182 20.78 -1.60 -0.28
N VAL A 183 20.10 -0.54 -0.72
CA VAL A 183 19.70 -0.37 -2.12
C VAL A 183 20.97 -0.26 -2.99
N GLY A 184 21.02 -1.02 -4.08
CA GLY A 184 22.19 -1.17 -4.94
C GLY A 184 23.18 -2.26 -4.51
N LYS A 185 23.03 -2.88 -3.33
CA LYS A 185 23.86 -4.01 -2.88
C LYS A 185 23.08 -5.28 -2.57
N SER A 186 21.94 -5.16 -1.89
CA SER A 186 21.08 -6.29 -1.53
C SER A 186 19.68 -6.22 -2.14
N LEU A 187 19.22 -5.00 -2.48
CA LEU A 187 17.96 -4.71 -3.16
C LEU A 187 18.25 -3.83 -4.37
N GLY A 188 17.48 -3.92 -5.45
CA GLY A 188 17.70 -3.08 -6.64
C GLY A 188 19.02 -3.39 -7.35
N VAL A 189 19.36 -4.69 -7.43
CA VAL A 189 20.68 -5.16 -7.88
C VAL A 189 20.68 -5.67 -9.33
N THR A 190 19.58 -5.53 -10.07
CA THR A 190 19.57 -5.91 -11.49
C THR A 190 20.47 -4.97 -12.27
N GLU A 191 21.43 -5.54 -13.00
CA GLU A 191 22.44 -4.75 -13.72
C GLU A 191 21.78 -3.85 -14.77
N GLY A 192 22.15 -2.57 -14.77
CA GLY A 192 21.63 -1.56 -15.68
C GLY A 192 22.42 -0.26 -15.57
N ALA A 193 21.96 0.77 -16.27
CA ALA A 193 22.53 2.11 -16.21
C ALA A 193 21.45 3.18 -16.35
N VAL A 194 21.66 4.32 -15.72
CA VAL A 194 20.90 5.55 -15.98
C VAL A 194 21.26 6.01 -17.39
N VAL A 195 20.28 6.05 -18.29
CA VAL A 195 20.46 6.47 -19.69
C VAL A 195 19.94 7.87 -19.97
N PHE A 196 19.16 8.42 -19.04
CA PHE A 196 18.66 9.79 -19.09
C PHE A 196 18.30 10.28 -17.69
N ARG A 197 18.46 11.59 -17.46
CA ARG A 197 18.11 12.26 -16.21
C ARG A 197 17.60 13.65 -16.55
N ASN A 198 16.45 14.02 -15.97
CA ASN A 198 16.00 15.41 -15.87
C ASN A 198 15.75 15.75 -14.40
N ASP A 199 15.14 16.91 -14.13
CA ASP A 199 14.90 17.34 -12.76
C ASP A 199 13.95 16.41 -11.99
N VAL A 200 13.04 15.72 -12.68
CA VAL A 200 11.93 14.96 -12.07
C VAL A 200 12.25 13.47 -11.96
N LEU A 201 13.01 12.91 -12.90
CA LEU A 201 13.29 11.48 -12.96
C LEU A 201 14.68 11.13 -13.51
N GLU A 202 15.14 9.94 -13.12
CA GLU A 202 16.15 9.15 -13.83
C GLU A 202 15.45 8.03 -14.60
N LEU A 203 15.89 7.80 -15.83
CA LEU A 203 15.47 6.65 -16.63
C LEU A 203 16.58 5.61 -16.64
N ILE A 204 16.28 4.43 -16.11
CA ILE A 204 17.22 3.31 -16.05
C ILE A 204 16.89 2.32 -17.16
N GLN A 205 17.91 1.93 -17.93
CA GLN A 205 17.84 0.79 -18.85
C GLN A 205 18.55 -0.40 -18.21
N TYR A 206 17.86 -1.53 -18.08
CA TYR A 206 18.48 -2.75 -17.59
C TYR A 206 19.24 -3.49 -18.71
N ARG A 207 20.34 -4.16 -18.34
CA ARG A 207 21.15 -4.96 -19.27
C ARG A 207 20.37 -6.19 -19.72
N PRO A 208 20.19 -6.42 -21.03
CA PRO A 208 19.65 -7.67 -21.55
C PRO A 208 20.49 -8.87 -21.09
N ILE A 209 19.83 -9.95 -20.69
CA ILE A 209 20.47 -11.22 -20.25
C ILE A 209 20.18 -12.39 -21.20
N THR A 210 19.68 -12.07 -22.40
CA THR A 210 19.32 -13.00 -23.47
C THR A 210 19.97 -12.55 -24.78
N GLU A 211 20.16 -13.46 -25.74
CA GLU A 211 20.76 -13.14 -27.05
C GLU A 211 19.84 -12.29 -27.95
N GLN A 212 18.53 -12.41 -27.72
CA GLN A 212 17.49 -11.68 -28.43
C GLN A 212 16.55 -10.98 -27.44
N VAL A 213 15.94 -9.89 -27.90
CA VAL A 213 14.89 -9.15 -27.20
C VAL A 213 13.76 -8.80 -28.16
N HIS A 214 12.56 -8.60 -27.65
CA HIS A 214 11.47 -8.03 -28.42
C HIS A 214 11.80 -6.62 -28.91
N GLU A 215 11.29 -6.25 -30.09
CA GLU A 215 11.57 -4.97 -30.71
C GLU A 215 10.99 -3.78 -29.95
N ARG A 216 9.81 -3.96 -29.35
CA ARG A 216 9.12 -2.96 -28.52
C ARG A 216 9.55 -3.11 -27.05
N PRO A 217 10.05 -2.04 -26.41
CA PRO A 217 10.46 -2.09 -25.02
C PRO A 217 9.26 -1.95 -24.07
N LEU A 218 9.52 -2.30 -22.80
CA LEU A 218 8.63 -2.03 -21.67
C LEU A 218 9.18 -0.86 -20.85
N LEU A 219 8.36 0.16 -20.62
CA LEU A 219 8.62 1.25 -19.68
C LEU A 219 7.80 1.04 -18.38
N VAL A 220 8.50 0.80 -17.28
CA VAL A 220 7.91 0.65 -15.95
C VAL A 220 7.87 2.01 -15.25
N VAL A 221 6.67 2.40 -14.83
CA VAL A 221 6.36 3.66 -14.17
C VAL A 221 5.84 3.35 -12.76
N PRO A 222 6.72 3.38 -11.74
CA PRO A 222 6.35 3.10 -10.37
C PRO A 222 5.49 4.25 -9.79
N PRO A 223 4.86 4.04 -8.63
CA PRO A 223 4.27 5.14 -7.89
C PRO A 223 5.33 6.18 -7.50
N GLN A 224 4.91 7.44 -7.41
CA GLN A 224 5.70 8.52 -6.80
C GLN A 224 5.73 8.40 -5.27
N ILE A 225 4.83 7.59 -4.72
CA ILE A 225 4.75 7.21 -3.30
C ILE A 225 5.61 5.96 -3.11
N ASN A 226 6.72 6.11 -2.36
CA ASN A 226 7.81 5.14 -2.21
C ASN A 226 8.65 4.96 -3.49
N LYS A 227 9.75 4.20 -3.37
CA LYS A 227 10.79 4.13 -4.41
C LYS A 227 10.55 3.00 -5.41
N PHE A 228 11.13 3.12 -6.60
CA PHE A 228 10.88 2.21 -7.72
C PHE A 228 11.28 0.75 -7.46
N TYR A 229 12.23 0.50 -6.55
CA TYR A 229 12.85 -0.80 -6.37
C TYR A 229 11.91 -1.88 -5.79
N VAL A 230 10.63 -1.56 -5.53
CA VAL A 230 9.59 -2.60 -5.38
C VAL A 230 9.54 -3.54 -6.59
N PHE A 231 9.81 -3.02 -7.80
CA PHE A 231 9.87 -3.82 -9.03
C PHE A 231 11.21 -4.54 -9.23
N ASP A 232 12.18 -4.29 -8.36
CA ASP A 232 13.51 -4.90 -8.38
C ASP A 232 14.03 -5.11 -6.95
N LEU A 233 13.33 -5.91 -6.14
CA LEU A 233 13.76 -6.19 -4.76
C LEU A 233 14.98 -7.12 -4.75
N SER A 234 14.82 -8.35 -4.29
CA SER A 234 15.86 -9.38 -4.38
C SER A 234 15.83 -10.04 -5.76
N PRO A 235 16.91 -10.74 -6.18
CA PRO A 235 16.97 -11.40 -7.49
C PRO A 235 15.83 -12.40 -7.76
N ASP A 236 15.21 -12.96 -6.72
CA ASP A 236 14.09 -13.91 -6.83
C ASP A 236 12.71 -13.21 -6.84
N LYS A 237 12.65 -11.93 -6.45
CA LYS A 237 11.43 -11.10 -6.39
C LYS A 237 11.51 -9.88 -7.31
N SER A 238 12.32 -9.94 -8.36
CA SER A 238 12.52 -8.84 -9.30
C SER A 238 11.65 -9.02 -10.54
N LEU A 239 10.70 -8.11 -10.74
CA LEU A 239 9.91 -8.02 -11.97
C LEU A 239 10.80 -7.63 -13.14
N ALA A 240 11.75 -6.70 -12.93
CA ALA A 240 12.71 -6.31 -13.95
C ALA A 240 13.49 -7.52 -14.49
N ARG A 241 14.05 -8.34 -13.59
CA ARG A 241 14.77 -9.56 -13.97
C ARG A 241 13.87 -10.59 -14.64
N PHE A 242 12.61 -10.71 -14.20
CA PHE A 242 11.62 -11.56 -14.87
C PHE A 242 11.38 -11.12 -16.31
N CYS A 243 11.19 -9.82 -16.58
CA CYS A 243 11.03 -9.30 -17.94
C CYS A 243 12.28 -9.57 -18.81
N LEU A 244 13.48 -9.33 -18.27
CA LEU A 244 14.74 -9.56 -19.00
C LEU A 244 14.93 -11.03 -19.38
N ARG A 245 14.58 -11.96 -18.48
CA ARG A 245 14.64 -13.41 -18.75
C ARG A 245 13.69 -13.85 -19.87
N ASN A 246 12.62 -13.08 -20.08
CA ASN A 246 11.60 -13.34 -21.09
C ASN A 246 11.74 -12.43 -22.32
N ASN A 247 12.98 -12.06 -22.65
CA ASN A 247 13.34 -11.31 -23.85
C ASN A 247 12.71 -9.90 -23.93
N VAL A 248 12.22 -9.33 -22.84
CA VAL A 248 11.66 -7.97 -22.85
C VAL A 248 12.74 -6.97 -22.49
N GLN A 249 12.92 -5.96 -23.35
CA GLN A 249 13.84 -4.87 -23.05
C GLN A 249 13.17 -3.90 -22.07
N THR A 250 13.66 -3.86 -20.83
CA THR A 250 13.00 -3.16 -19.72
C THR A 250 13.71 -1.88 -19.35
N PHE A 251 12.92 -0.81 -19.27
CA PHE A 251 13.28 0.48 -18.72
C PHE A 251 12.43 0.76 -17.49
N ILE A 252 12.97 1.47 -16.52
CA ILE A 252 12.21 1.88 -15.32
C ILE A 252 12.50 3.34 -14.99
N VAL A 253 11.44 4.02 -14.55
CA VAL A 253 11.54 5.39 -14.02
C VAL A 253 11.93 5.33 -12.55
N SER A 254 12.96 6.08 -12.17
CA SER A 254 13.34 6.37 -10.79
C SER A 254 13.00 7.83 -10.50
N TRP A 255 11.90 8.06 -9.78
CA TRP A 255 11.44 9.40 -9.43
C TRP A 255 12.39 10.07 -8.44
N ARG A 256 12.64 11.36 -8.62
CA ARG A 256 13.34 12.19 -7.64
C ARG A 256 12.51 12.36 -6.38
N ASN A 257 13.16 12.40 -5.21
CA ASN A 257 12.46 12.69 -3.96
C ASN A 257 12.37 14.22 -3.78
N PRO A 258 11.19 14.83 -3.91
CA PRO A 258 11.07 16.28 -3.96
C PRO A 258 11.42 16.94 -2.63
N THR A 259 11.90 18.17 -2.72
CA THR A 259 12.07 19.07 -1.57
C THR A 259 11.02 20.19 -1.66
N LYS A 260 11.05 21.10 -0.69
CA LYS A 260 10.15 22.27 -0.67
C LYS A 260 10.27 23.16 -1.91
N GLU A 261 11.42 23.14 -2.58
CA GLU A 261 11.64 23.89 -3.83
C GLU A 261 10.76 23.38 -4.97
N GLN A 262 10.45 22.09 -4.96
CA GLN A 262 9.65 21.41 -5.97
C GLN A 262 8.15 21.43 -5.66
N ARG A 263 7.69 22.27 -4.72
CA ARG A 263 6.30 22.33 -4.24
C ARG A 263 5.23 22.45 -5.32
N GLU A 264 5.56 23.10 -6.45
CA GLU A 264 4.66 23.35 -7.57
C GLU A 264 4.65 22.21 -8.61
N TRP A 265 5.38 21.11 -8.39
CA TRP A 265 5.31 19.95 -9.28
C TRP A 265 3.96 19.24 -9.11
N GLY A 266 3.09 19.41 -10.11
CA GLY A 266 1.78 18.76 -10.21
C GLY A 266 1.79 17.57 -11.17
N LEU A 267 0.63 16.99 -11.41
CA LEU A 267 0.45 15.85 -12.33
C LEU A 267 0.99 16.16 -13.73
N SER A 268 0.75 17.37 -14.25
CA SER A 268 1.29 17.79 -15.56
C SER A 268 2.82 17.81 -15.60
N THR A 269 3.50 18.15 -14.49
CA THR A 269 4.97 18.10 -14.42
C THR A 269 5.49 16.68 -14.57
N TYR A 270 4.85 15.72 -13.88
CA TYR A 270 5.21 14.30 -14.01
C TYR A 270 4.88 13.73 -15.39
N ILE A 271 3.79 14.18 -16.03
CA ILE A 271 3.42 13.78 -17.39
C ILE A 271 4.44 14.30 -18.41
N GLU A 272 4.87 15.57 -18.33
CA GLU A 272 5.90 16.11 -19.22
C GLU A 272 7.22 15.35 -19.08
N ALA A 273 7.67 15.08 -17.86
CA ALA A 273 8.86 14.27 -17.64
C ALA A 273 8.72 12.84 -18.21
N LEU A 274 7.51 12.25 -18.13
CA LEU A 274 7.25 10.93 -18.68
C LEU A 274 7.19 10.93 -20.22
N LYS A 275 6.72 12.03 -20.85
CA LYS A 275 6.80 12.22 -22.32
C LYS A 275 8.26 12.19 -22.77
N GLU A 276 9.14 12.92 -22.09
CA GLU A 276 10.58 12.89 -22.37
C GLU A 276 11.15 11.47 -22.21
N ALA A 277 10.78 10.75 -21.15
CA ALA A 277 11.23 9.37 -20.96
C ALA A 277 10.79 8.44 -22.11
N VAL A 278 9.54 8.56 -22.60
CA VAL A 278 9.06 7.78 -23.76
C VAL A 278 9.85 8.13 -25.03
N ASP A 279 10.15 9.41 -25.26
CA ASP A 279 10.95 9.85 -26.40
C ASP A 279 12.39 9.34 -26.33
N VAL A 280 12.98 9.30 -25.13
CA VAL A 280 14.31 8.71 -24.90
C VAL A 280 14.29 7.20 -25.15
N VAL A 281 13.30 6.47 -24.62
CA VAL A 281 13.18 5.02 -24.81
C VAL A 281 13.05 4.70 -26.31
N THR A 282 12.18 5.40 -27.03
CA THR A 282 12.00 5.19 -28.48
C THR A 282 13.27 5.55 -29.26
N ALA A 283 13.96 6.63 -28.90
CA ALA A 283 15.23 7.01 -29.52
C ALA A 283 16.37 5.99 -29.27
N ILE A 284 16.45 5.41 -28.08
CA ILE A 284 17.44 4.37 -27.74
C ILE A 284 17.14 3.07 -28.50
N THR A 285 15.87 2.65 -28.49
CA THR A 285 15.48 1.33 -28.99
C THR A 285 15.21 1.27 -30.50
N GLY A 286 14.96 2.43 -31.12
CA GLY A 286 14.44 2.55 -32.48
C GLY A 286 12.98 2.10 -32.62
N SER A 287 12.29 1.78 -31.52
CA SER A 287 10.86 1.45 -31.54
C SER A 287 10.03 2.71 -31.79
N LYS A 288 8.92 2.60 -32.51
CA LYS A 288 7.99 3.72 -32.75
C LYS A 288 7.17 4.08 -31.53
N ASP A 289 6.96 3.11 -30.66
CA ASP A 289 6.09 3.16 -29.49
C ASP A 289 6.64 2.23 -28.38
N VAL A 290 6.01 2.28 -27.21
CA VAL A 290 6.40 1.45 -26.05
C VAL A 290 5.20 0.68 -25.52
N ASN A 291 5.47 -0.43 -24.81
CA ASN A 291 4.52 -0.95 -23.83
C ASN A 291 4.80 -0.27 -22.50
N MET A 292 3.77 0.08 -21.74
CA MET A 292 3.90 0.72 -20.43
C MET A 292 3.34 -0.16 -19.33
N LEU A 293 3.93 -0.07 -18.14
CA LEU A 293 3.37 -0.61 -16.91
C LEU A 293 3.33 0.51 -15.87
N GLY A 294 2.14 0.86 -15.40
CA GLY A 294 1.95 1.81 -14.30
C GLY A 294 1.37 1.10 -13.08
N ALA A 295 1.83 1.46 -11.88
CA ALA A 295 1.29 0.94 -10.63
C ALA A 295 0.86 2.03 -9.67
N CYS A 296 -0.28 1.85 -9.01
CA CYS A 296 -0.87 2.82 -8.09
C CYS A 296 -0.90 4.24 -8.71
N SER A 297 -0.26 5.25 -8.10
CA SER A 297 -0.21 6.62 -8.65
C SER A 297 0.58 6.73 -9.96
N GLY A 298 1.52 5.81 -10.21
CA GLY A 298 2.18 5.66 -11.51
C GLY A 298 1.19 5.22 -12.58
N GLY A 299 0.20 4.40 -12.23
CA GLY A 299 -0.93 4.04 -13.09
C GLY A 299 -1.80 5.25 -13.45
N ILE A 300 -2.14 6.09 -12.47
CA ILE A 300 -2.86 7.36 -12.69
C ILE A 300 -2.08 8.25 -13.68
N THR A 301 -0.77 8.38 -13.47
CA THR A 301 0.12 9.19 -14.33
C THR A 301 0.16 8.64 -15.75
N CYS A 302 0.33 7.32 -15.93
CA CYS A 302 0.27 6.67 -17.23
C CYS A 302 -1.07 6.88 -17.91
N THR A 303 -2.18 6.69 -17.20
CA THR A 303 -3.53 6.87 -17.75
C THR A 303 -3.76 8.30 -18.23
N ALA A 304 -3.36 9.30 -17.44
CA ALA A 304 -3.47 10.70 -17.84
C ALA A 304 -2.58 11.02 -19.06
N LEU A 305 -1.36 10.45 -19.13
CA LEU A 305 -0.50 10.56 -20.31
C LEU A 305 -1.13 9.94 -21.57
N LEU A 306 -1.70 8.73 -21.46
CA LEU A 306 -2.37 8.08 -22.59
C LEU A 306 -3.60 8.87 -23.04
N GLY A 307 -4.33 9.46 -22.10
CA GLY A 307 -5.41 10.40 -22.39
C GLY A 307 -4.92 11.62 -23.17
N HIS A 308 -3.82 12.23 -22.73
CA HIS A 308 -3.19 13.37 -23.41
C HIS A 308 -2.79 13.00 -24.84
N TYR A 309 -2.11 11.86 -25.01
CA TYR A 309 -1.73 11.34 -26.32
C TYR A 309 -2.94 11.06 -27.22
N ALA A 310 -4.02 10.51 -26.68
CA ALA A 310 -5.25 10.30 -27.45
C ALA A 310 -5.86 11.63 -27.91
N ALA A 311 -5.93 12.64 -27.03
CA ALA A 311 -6.48 13.96 -27.34
C ALA A 311 -5.68 14.71 -28.42
N ILE A 312 -4.35 14.57 -28.45
CA ILE A 312 -3.48 15.20 -29.47
C ILE A 312 -3.20 14.30 -30.68
N GLY A 313 -3.75 13.08 -30.72
CA GLY A 313 -3.58 12.13 -31.83
C GLY A 313 -2.20 11.45 -31.91
N GLU A 314 -1.42 11.45 -30.83
CA GLU A 314 -0.12 10.76 -30.76
C GLU A 314 -0.27 9.29 -30.38
N LYS A 315 0.46 8.40 -31.07
CA LYS A 315 0.43 6.94 -30.85
C LYS A 315 1.78 6.43 -30.39
N LYS A 316 2.22 6.88 -29.21
CA LYS A 316 3.51 6.51 -28.62
C LYS A 316 3.44 5.32 -27.66
N VAL A 317 2.24 4.86 -27.28
CA VAL A 317 2.03 3.73 -26.39
C VAL A 317 1.13 2.69 -27.05
N ASN A 318 1.63 1.46 -27.18
CA ASN A 318 0.92 0.36 -27.85
C ASN A 318 0.00 -0.41 -26.88
N ALA A 319 0.46 -0.61 -25.64
CA ALA A 319 -0.30 -1.32 -24.61
C ALA A 319 0.06 -0.80 -23.22
N LEU A 320 -0.90 -0.84 -22.30
CA LEU A 320 -0.74 -0.39 -20.92
C LEU A 320 -1.11 -1.51 -19.95
N THR A 321 -0.21 -1.80 -19.02
CA THR A 321 -0.47 -2.62 -17.85
C THR A 321 -0.72 -1.72 -16.65
N LEU A 322 -1.88 -1.83 -16.01
CA LEU A 322 -2.25 -1.15 -14.77
C LEU A 322 -2.22 -2.15 -13.62
N LEU A 323 -1.38 -1.88 -12.63
CA LEU A 323 -1.32 -2.67 -11.41
C LEU A 323 -1.95 -1.88 -10.27
N VAL A 324 -2.99 -2.42 -9.64
CA VAL A 324 -3.61 -1.89 -8.41
C VAL A 324 -3.81 -0.37 -8.47
N SER A 325 -4.43 0.08 -9.57
CA SER A 325 -4.60 1.51 -9.90
C SER A 325 -6.08 1.87 -9.91
N VAL A 326 -6.48 2.82 -9.06
CA VAL A 326 -7.87 3.30 -8.97
C VAL A 326 -7.98 4.62 -9.72
N LEU A 327 -8.82 4.63 -10.75
CA LEU A 327 -9.15 5.78 -11.59
C LEU A 327 -10.59 6.25 -11.33
N ASP A 328 -11.49 5.31 -11.03
CA ASP A 328 -12.83 5.57 -10.53
C ASP A 328 -12.83 5.52 -8.99
N THR A 329 -12.94 6.69 -8.37
CA THR A 329 -12.96 6.85 -6.91
C THR A 329 -14.35 6.77 -6.30
N THR A 330 -15.35 6.27 -7.05
CA THR A 330 -16.69 6.00 -6.51
C THR A 330 -16.58 4.89 -5.47
N LEU A 331 -16.47 5.30 -4.20
CA LEU A 331 -16.31 4.41 -3.06
C LEU A 331 -17.68 3.88 -2.62
N ASP A 332 -17.85 2.57 -2.69
CA ASP A 332 -18.97 1.85 -2.04
C ASP A 332 -18.64 1.53 -0.56
N SER A 333 -17.68 2.22 0.06
CA SER A 333 -17.08 1.84 1.35
C SER A 333 -17.26 2.88 2.46
N ASP A 334 -17.26 2.42 3.72
CA ASP A 334 -17.37 3.20 4.96
C ASP A 334 -16.33 4.34 5.09
N VAL A 335 -15.23 4.30 4.33
CA VAL A 335 -14.18 5.34 4.35
C VAL A 335 -14.65 6.66 3.74
N ALA A 336 -15.58 6.61 2.78
CA ALA A 336 -16.22 7.82 2.23
C ALA A 336 -16.97 8.61 3.32
N LEU A 337 -17.34 7.97 4.44
CA LEU A 337 -18.00 8.62 5.58
C LEU A 337 -17.04 9.47 6.43
N PHE A 338 -15.71 9.29 6.30
CA PHE A 338 -14.73 10.01 7.11
C PHE A 338 -14.08 11.20 6.39
N VAL A 339 -14.25 11.30 5.07
CA VAL A 339 -13.72 12.40 4.27
C VAL A 339 -14.68 13.59 4.33
N ASP A 340 -14.35 14.57 5.16
CA ASP A 340 -15.04 15.86 5.18
C ASP A 340 -14.32 16.86 4.27
N GLU A 341 -15.08 17.67 3.54
CA GLU A 341 -14.53 18.65 2.60
C GLU A 341 -13.60 19.65 3.32
N GLN A 342 -13.93 20.03 4.55
CA GLN A 342 -13.09 20.88 5.38
C GLN A 342 -11.75 20.21 5.73
N THR A 343 -11.74 18.90 5.95
CA THR A 343 -10.52 18.14 6.24
C THR A 343 -9.62 18.08 5.00
N LEU A 344 -10.20 17.84 3.81
CA LEU A 344 -9.46 17.82 2.55
C LEU A 344 -8.81 19.17 2.23
N GLU A 345 -9.58 20.26 2.28
CA GLU A 345 -9.05 21.59 1.97
C GLU A 345 -7.97 22.02 2.96
N ALA A 346 -8.14 21.64 4.22
CA ALA A 346 -7.17 21.96 5.23
C ALA A 346 -5.93 21.04 5.16
N ALA A 347 -6.03 19.83 4.62
CA ALA A 347 -4.89 18.97 4.29
C ALA A 347 -4.08 19.55 3.10
N LYS A 348 -4.75 19.98 2.03
CA LYS A 348 -4.11 20.72 0.92
C LYS A 348 -3.36 21.94 1.43
N ARG A 349 -4.02 22.80 2.21
CA ARG A 349 -3.41 24.01 2.76
C ARG A 349 -2.17 23.70 3.61
N HIS A 350 -2.22 22.63 4.42
CA HIS A 350 -1.08 22.21 5.21
C HIS A 350 0.10 21.78 4.34
N SER A 351 -0.15 20.95 3.32
CA SER A 351 0.87 20.51 2.36
C SER A 351 1.51 21.70 1.63
N TYR A 352 0.70 22.65 1.14
CA TYR A 352 1.18 23.88 0.50
C TYR A 352 1.99 24.79 1.43
N GLN A 353 1.64 24.88 2.72
CA GLN A 353 2.41 25.63 3.71
C GLN A 353 3.75 24.94 4.03
N ALA A 354 3.77 23.61 4.06
CA ALA A 354 4.99 22.83 4.28
C ALA A 354 5.89 22.77 3.03
N GLY A 355 5.31 22.91 1.83
CA GLY A 355 5.93 22.75 0.51
C GLY A 355 5.84 21.32 -0.02
N VAL A 356 5.81 20.33 0.87
CA VAL A 356 5.70 18.90 0.56
C VAL A 356 4.92 18.20 1.66
N LEU A 357 4.27 17.09 1.32
CA LEU A 357 3.76 16.13 2.29
C LEU A 357 4.88 15.13 2.63
N GLU A 358 5.26 15.07 3.91
CA GLU A 358 6.30 14.16 4.38
C GLU A 358 5.79 12.71 4.43
N GLY A 359 6.54 11.76 3.86
CA GLY A 359 6.14 10.34 3.81
C GLY A 359 5.91 9.71 5.19
N ARG A 360 6.64 10.18 6.23
CA ARG A 360 6.45 9.74 7.62
C ARG A 360 5.08 10.09 8.19
N ASP A 361 4.46 11.19 7.74
CA ASP A 361 3.17 11.63 8.26
C ASP A 361 2.05 10.78 7.65
N MET A 362 2.18 10.40 6.37
CA MET A 362 1.33 9.39 5.73
C MET A 362 1.46 8.03 6.43
N ALA A 363 2.69 7.54 6.64
CA ALA A 363 2.97 6.26 7.29
C ALA A 363 2.36 6.16 8.70
N LYS A 364 2.39 7.25 9.48
CA LYS A 364 1.78 7.29 10.81
C LYS A 364 0.26 7.14 10.77
N VAL A 365 -0.42 7.86 9.88
CA VAL A 365 -1.88 7.77 9.75
C VAL A 365 -2.30 6.34 9.43
N PHE A 366 -1.59 5.67 8.53
CA PHE A 366 -1.81 4.27 8.21
C PHE A 366 -1.66 3.32 9.39
N ALA A 367 -0.56 3.46 10.14
CA ALA A 367 -0.30 2.61 11.30
C ALA A 367 -1.45 2.68 12.33
N TRP A 368 -2.07 3.85 12.48
CA TRP A 368 -3.21 4.05 13.39
C TRP A 368 -4.57 3.56 12.83
N MET A 369 -4.68 3.24 11.54
CA MET A 369 -5.90 2.65 10.96
C MET A 369 -6.00 1.14 11.19
N ARG A 370 -4.87 0.46 11.40
CA ARG A 370 -4.81 -0.95 11.84
C ARG A 370 -3.83 -1.11 13.01
N PRO A 371 -4.16 -0.57 14.20
CA PRO A 371 -3.21 -0.49 15.32
C PRO A 371 -2.71 -1.87 15.77
N ASN A 372 -3.59 -2.88 15.78
CA ASN A 372 -3.19 -4.25 16.14
C ASN A 372 -2.07 -4.78 15.25
N ASP A 373 -2.24 -4.69 13.93
CA ASP A 373 -1.30 -5.25 12.97
C ASP A 373 -0.02 -4.43 12.86
N LEU A 374 -0.14 -3.10 12.96
CA LEU A 374 0.93 -2.17 12.59
C LEU A 374 1.65 -1.52 13.76
N ILE A 375 1.11 -1.63 14.97
CA ILE A 375 1.70 -1.06 16.19
C ILE A 375 1.85 -2.16 17.23
N TRP A 376 0.75 -2.79 17.64
CA TRP A 376 0.74 -3.67 18.81
C TRP A 376 1.48 -4.99 18.60
N ASN A 377 1.43 -5.58 17.41
CA ASN A 377 2.23 -6.76 17.09
C ASN A 377 3.75 -6.50 17.25
N TYR A 378 4.22 -5.35 16.77
CA TYR A 378 5.62 -4.94 16.90
C TYR A 378 5.96 -4.47 18.31
N TRP A 379 5.02 -3.85 19.02
CA TRP A 379 5.16 -3.52 20.44
C TRP A 379 5.44 -4.79 21.27
N VAL A 380 4.60 -5.81 21.10
CA VAL A 380 4.76 -7.09 21.80
C VAL A 380 6.08 -7.75 21.38
N ASN A 381 6.37 -7.83 20.09
CA ASN A 381 7.58 -8.47 19.60
C ASN A 381 8.87 -7.77 20.05
N ASN A 382 8.97 -6.46 19.84
CA ASN A 382 10.21 -5.73 20.02
C ASN A 382 10.45 -5.40 21.49
N TYR A 383 9.42 -4.95 22.20
CA TYR A 383 9.55 -4.39 23.55
C TYR A 383 9.27 -5.41 24.64
N LEU A 384 8.24 -6.27 24.48
CA LEU A 384 7.92 -7.27 25.50
C LEU A 384 8.74 -8.55 25.35
N LEU A 385 8.94 -9.03 24.12
CA LEU A 385 9.72 -10.24 23.85
C LEU A 385 11.23 -9.96 23.68
N GLY A 386 11.62 -8.69 23.49
CA GLY A 386 13.01 -8.29 23.25
C GLY A 386 13.58 -8.78 21.92
N ASN A 387 12.72 -9.16 20.97
CA ASN A 387 13.16 -9.64 19.66
C ASN A 387 13.55 -8.44 18.78
N GLU A 388 14.43 -8.67 17.81
CA GLU A 388 14.65 -7.67 16.77
C GLU A 388 13.43 -7.56 15.84
N PRO A 389 13.20 -6.37 15.23
CA PRO A 389 12.24 -6.21 14.15
C PRO A 389 12.54 -7.21 13.02
N PRO A 390 11.50 -7.71 12.32
CA PRO A 390 11.70 -8.66 11.24
C PRO A 390 12.58 -8.09 10.13
N VAL A 391 13.43 -8.92 9.54
CA VAL A 391 14.18 -8.61 8.32
C VAL A 391 13.34 -9.04 7.13
N PHE A 392 12.69 -8.08 6.48
CA PHE A 392 11.81 -8.32 5.36
C PHE A 392 11.88 -7.17 4.34
N ASP A 393 12.17 -7.54 3.10
CA ASP A 393 12.44 -6.63 1.98
C ASP A 393 11.25 -5.70 1.64
N ILE A 394 10.03 -6.23 1.66
CA ILE A 394 8.82 -5.43 1.40
C ILE A 394 8.60 -4.38 2.49
N LEU A 395 8.85 -4.71 3.77
CA LEU A 395 8.72 -3.74 4.86
C LEU A 395 9.84 -2.69 4.84
N PHE A 396 11.04 -3.09 4.42
CA PHE A 396 12.14 -2.15 4.19
C PHE A 396 11.72 -1.12 3.14
N TRP A 397 11.22 -1.59 1.99
CA TRP A 397 10.69 -0.71 0.93
C TRP A 397 9.56 0.20 1.43
N ASN A 398 8.62 -0.34 2.20
CA ASN A 398 7.48 0.42 2.71
C ASN A 398 7.92 1.58 3.63
N ASN A 399 8.97 1.38 4.43
CA ASN A 399 9.52 2.39 5.33
C ASN A 399 10.50 3.35 4.65
N ASP A 400 10.97 3.05 3.43
CA ASP A 400 11.79 3.93 2.61
C ASP A 400 10.89 4.84 1.75
N THR A 401 10.15 5.71 2.44
CA THR A 401 9.14 6.60 1.85
C THR A 401 9.76 7.77 1.09
N THR A 402 9.03 8.29 0.10
CA THR A 402 9.33 9.56 -0.59
C THR A 402 8.37 10.66 -0.12
N ARG A 403 8.74 11.92 -0.37
CA ARG A 403 7.84 13.07 -0.18
C ARG A 403 6.95 13.25 -1.40
N LEU A 404 5.79 13.86 -1.21
CA LEU A 404 4.93 14.30 -2.31
C LEU A 404 4.93 15.83 -2.41
N PRO A 405 5.10 16.42 -3.59
CA PRO A 405 4.95 17.86 -3.76
C PRO A 405 3.55 18.33 -3.42
N ALA A 406 3.41 19.56 -2.92
CA ALA A 406 2.11 20.11 -2.54
C ALA A 406 1.11 20.16 -3.70
N ALA A 407 1.56 20.54 -4.90
CA ALA A 407 0.71 20.59 -6.10
C ALA A 407 0.19 19.19 -6.48
N PHE A 408 1.07 18.19 -6.61
CA PHE A 408 0.64 16.83 -6.93
C PHE A 408 -0.23 16.20 -5.84
N HIS A 409 0.05 16.47 -4.55
CA HIS A 409 -0.84 16.06 -3.46
C HIS A 409 -2.22 16.69 -3.58
N GLY A 410 -2.28 17.98 -3.96
CA GLY A 410 -3.52 18.68 -4.28
C GLY A 410 -4.29 18.04 -5.43
N ASP A 411 -3.61 17.71 -6.52
CA ASP A 411 -4.19 17.05 -7.70
C ASP A 411 -4.81 15.69 -7.33
N LEU A 412 -4.11 14.89 -6.52
CA LEU A 412 -4.65 13.61 -6.03
C LEU A 412 -5.91 13.83 -5.18
N ILE A 413 -5.93 14.82 -4.30
CA ILE A 413 -7.14 15.14 -3.52
C ILE A 413 -8.29 15.57 -4.43
N GLU A 414 -8.04 16.41 -5.43
CA GLU A 414 -9.08 16.82 -6.40
C GLU A 414 -9.59 15.63 -7.21
N MET A 415 -8.71 14.69 -7.59
CA MET A 415 -9.11 13.45 -8.24
C MET A 415 -10.03 12.61 -7.34
N PHE A 416 -9.68 12.45 -6.06
CA PHE A 416 -10.54 11.73 -5.10
C PHE A 416 -11.89 12.42 -4.89
N LYS A 417 -11.89 13.75 -4.78
CA LYS A 417 -13.08 14.55 -4.49
C LYS A 417 -14.05 14.60 -5.68
N ASN A 418 -13.54 14.90 -6.87
CA ASN A 418 -14.37 15.20 -8.03
C ASN A 418 -14.53 14.01 -8.98
N ASN A 419 -13.73 12.95 -8.80
CA ASN A 419 -13.67 11.77 -9.65
C ASN A 419 -13.70 12.17 -11.14
N PRO A 420 -12.74 12.95 -11.64
CA PRO A 420 -12.86 13.58 -12.96
C PRO A 420 -12.71 12.57 -14.10
N LEU A 421 -11.94 11.49 -13.93
CA LEU A 421 -11.63 10.52 -14.99
C LEU A 421 -12.84 9.72 -15.50
N ILE A 422 -13.94 9.69 -14.74
CA ILE A 422 -15.20 9.03 -15.18
C ILE A 422 -16.03 9.91 -16.12
N ARG A 423 -15.71 11.20 -16.25
CA ARG A 423 -16.41 12.16 -17.10
C ARG A 423 -15.45 12.67 -18.17
N PRO A 424 -15.79 12.55 -19.47
CA PRO A 424 -15.01 13.17 -20.54
C PRO A 424 -14.74 14.65 -20.25
N ASP A 425 -13.53 15.09 -20.55
CA ASP A 425 -13.06 16.47 -20.46
C ASP A 425 -13.03 17.09 -19.05
N ALA A 426 -13.34 16.33 -17.99
CA ALA A 426 -13.36 16.84 -16.61
C ALA A 426 -11.98 16.89 -15.94
N LEU A 427 -11.00 16.16 -16.46
CA LEU A 427 -9.59 16.31 -16.10
C LEU A 427 -8.85 16.98 -17.25
N GLU A 428 -8.10 18.03 -16.96
CA GLU A 428 -7.16 18.65 -17.90
C GLU A 428 -5.73 18.39 -17.43
N VAL A 429 -4.87 17.92 -18.32
CA VAL A 429 -3.42 17.78 -18.08
C VAL A 429 -2.66 18.33 -19.27
N CYS A 430 -1.55 19.02 -19.02
CA CYS A 430 -0.74 19.64 -20.08
C CYS A 430 -1.55 20.50 -21.08
N GLY A 431 -2.62 21.16 -20.61
CA GLY A 431 -3.51 21.98 -21.44
C GLY A 431 -4.47 21.21 -22.35
N THR A 432 -4.61 19.89 -22.15
CA THR A 432 -5.53 19.05 -22.94
C THR A 432 -6.58 18.38 -22.06
N PRO A 433 -7.87 18.44 -22.44
CA PRO A 433 -8.93 17.70 -21.74
C PRO A 433 -8.81 16.20 -22.02
N ILE A 434 -9.08 15.38 -21.02
CA ILE A 434 -8.90 13.93 -21.06
C ILE A 434 -10.23 13.19 -21.19
N ASP A 435 -10.29 12.28 -22.16
CA ASP A 435 -11.37 11.30 -22.30
C ASP A 435 -10.76 9.88 -22.44
N LEU A 436 -10.96 9.04 -21.42
CA LEU A 436 -10.41 7.68 -21.42
C LEU A 436 -11.07 6.77 -22.46
N LYS A 437 -12.25 7.12 -23.00
CA LYS A 437 -12.86 6.39 -24.11
C LYS A 437 -12.09 6.57 -25.42
N GLN A 438 -11.28 7.61 -25.55
CA GLN A 438 -10.41 7.81 -26.72
C GLN A 438 -9.10 7.02 -26.62
N VAL A 439 -8.77 6.49 -25.44
CA VAL A 439 -7.61 5.61 -25.25
C VAL A 439 -7.94 4.22 -25.79
N THR A 440 -7.42 3.93 -26.98
CA THR A 440 -7.66 2.70 -27.74
C THR A 440 -6.57 1.63 -27.59
N ALA A 441 -5.54 1.90 -26.79
CA ALA A 441 -4.48 0.93 -26.49
C ALA A 441 -5.05 -0.29 -25.74
N ASP A 442 -4.42 -1.45 -25.93
CA ASP A 442 -4.77 -2.64 -25.16
C ASP A 442 -4.39 -2.47 -23.68
N ILE A 443 -5.31 -2.80 -22.78
CA ILE A 443 -5.17 -2.62 -21.34
C ILE A 443 -5.12 -3.97 -20.64
N PHE A 444 -4.10 -4.19 -19.81
CA PHE A 444 -4.06 -5.28 -18.83
C PHE A 444 -4.23 -4.70 -17.43
N SER A 445 -5.32 -5.00 -16.74
CA SER A 445 -5.60 -4.42 -15.42
C SER A 445 -5.58 -5.49 -14.34
N LEU A 446 -4.69 -5.34 -13.36
CA LEU A 446 -4.54 -6.23 -12.22
C LEU A 446 -5.10 -5.62 -10.93
N ALA A 447 -5.82 -6.42 -10.15
CA ALA A 447 -6.18 -6.09 -8.77
C ALA A 447 -5.91 -7.24 -7.79
N GLY A 448 -5.83 -6.95 -6.49
CA GLY A 448 -5.69 -7.93 -5.41
C GLY A 448 -7.01 -8.21 -4.69
N THR A 449 -7.35 -9.49 -4.44
CA THR A 449 -8.61 -9.87 -3.77
C THR A 449 -8.76 -9.26 -2.38
N ASN A 450 -7.65 -9.13 -1.65
CA ASN A 450 -7.61 -8.62 -0.28
C ASN A 450 -6.94 -7.24 -0.22
N ASP A 451 -6.92 -6.52 -1.35
CA ASP A 451 -6.36 -5.17 -1.40
C ASP A 451 -7.32 -4.16 -0.77
N HIS A 452 -6.90 -3.60 0.36
CA HIS A 452 -7.65 -2.59 1.10
C HIS A 452 -7.21 -1.16 0.79
N ILE A 453 -6.14 -0.94 0.02
CA ILE A 453 -5.75 0.40 -0.46
C ILE A 453 -6.53 0.72 -1.72
N THR A 454 -6.51 -0.22 -2.66
CA THR A 454 -7.18 -0.13 -3.95
C THR A 454 -8.14 -1.31 -4.09
N PRO A 455 -9.36 -1.20 -3.53
CA PRO A 455 -10.35 -2.26 -3.58
C PRO A 455 -10.53 -2.77 -5.00
N TRP A 456 -10.48 -4.09 -5.19
CA TRP A 456 -10.47 -4.67 -6.54
C TRP A 456 -11.68 -4.29 -7.38
N LYS A 457 -12.84 -4.05 -6.76
CA LYS A 457 -14.05 -3.56 -7.43
C LYS A 457 -13.86 -2.15 -7.99
N SER A 458 -13.13 -1.28 -7.30
CA SER A 458 -12.78 0.05 -7.79
C SER A 458 -11.78 -0.04 -8.95
N CYS A 459 -10.79 -0.93 -8.87
CA CYS A 459 -9.90 -1.23 -10.00
C CYS A 459 -10.68 -1.81 -11.19
N TYR A 460 -11.68 -2.65 -10.95
CA TYR A 460 -12.54 -3.22 -11.99
C TYR A 460 -13.34 -2.14 -12.73
N LYS A 461 -14.03 -1.25 -11.99
CA LYS A 461 -14.73 -0.09 -12.57
C LYS A 461 -13.77 0.82 -13.35
N SER A 462 -12.57 1.05 -12.79
CA SER A 462 -11.51 1.85 -13.44
C SER A 462 -11.08 1.27 -14.79
N ALA A 463 -10.96 -0.07 -14.87
CA ALA A 463 -10.60 -0.75 -16.10
C ALA A 463 -11.68 -0.62 -17.20
N GLN A 464 -12.95 -0.41 -16.84
CA GLN A 464 -14.06 -0.21 -17.79
C GLN A 464 -14.10 1.20 -18.41
N LEU A 465 -13.26 2.13 -17.94
CA LEU A 465 -13.23 3.51 -18.45
C LEU A 465 -12.62 3.61 -19.85
N PHE A 466 -11.71 2.69 -20.20
CA PHE A 466 -10.98 2.72 -21.47
C PHE A 466 -11.85 2.37 -22.68
N GLY A 467 -11.41 2.81 -23.86
CA GLY A 467 -12.02 2.47 -25.16
C GLY A 467 -11.37 1.28 -25.88
N GLY A 468 -10.14 0.91 -25.50
CA GLY A 468 -9.40 -0.22 -26.06
C GLY A 468 -9.85 -1.59 -25.52
N LYS A 469 -9.18 -2.66 -25.95
CA LYS A 469 -9.43 -4.01 -25.44
C LYS A 469 -8.88 -4.12 -24.02
N VAL A 470 -9.74 -4.44 -23.06
CA VAL A 470 -9.38 -4.57 -21.65
C VAL A 470 -9.36 -6.04 -21.25
N GLU A 471 -8.28 -6.44 -20.60
CA GLU A 471 -8.16 -7.73 -19.92
C GLU A 471 -7.98 -7.50 -18.43
N PHE A 472 -8.94 -7.96 -17.64
CA PHE A 472 -8.90 -7.82 -16.18
C PHE A 472 -8.42 -9.11 -15.54
N VAL A 473 -7.53 -8.99 -14.55
CA VAL A 473 -6.97 -10.10 -13.79
C VAL A 473 -7.08 -9.80 -12.30
N LEU A 474 -7.57 -10.79 -11.54
CA LEU A 474 -7.69 -10.69 -10.09
C LEU A 474 -6.73 -11.67 -9.43
N SER A 475 -5.68 -11.16 -8.79
CA SER A 475 -4.70 -11.98 -8.07
C SER A 475 -5.07 -12.14 -6.60
N SER A 476 -4.74 -13.29 -6.02
CA SER A 476 -4.84 -13.50 -4.56
C SER A 476 -3.91 -12.56 -3.79
N SER A 477 -4.26 -12.28 -2.54
CA SER A 477 -3.49 -11.49 -1.55
C SER A 477 -3.73 -9.97 -1.57
N GLY A 478 -3.03 -9.25 -0.69
CA GLY A 478 -3.12 -7.80 -0.50
C GLY A 478 -2.34 -6.98 -1.53
N HIS A 479 -2.25 -5.66 -1.32
CA HIS A 479 -1.78 -4.68 -2.31
C HIS A 479 -0.45 -5.07 -2.99
N ILE A 480 0.65 -5.18 -2.24
CA ILE A 480 1.97 -5.47 -2.83
C ILE A 480 2.14 -6.94 -3.17
N GLN A 481 1.53 -7.87 -2.44
CA GLN A 481 1.65 -9.30 -2.73
C GLN A 481 0.87 -9.70 -3.98
N SER A 482 -0.18 -8.95 -4.32
CA SER A 482 -0.87 -9.10 -5.59
C SER A 482 0.04 -8.71 -6.76
N ILE A 483 0.91 -7.69 -6.59
CA ILE A 483 1.91 -7.27 -7.59
C ILE A 483 3.10 -8.22 -7.62
N LEU A 484 3.74 -8.42 -6.46
CA LEU A 484 4.97 -9.19 -6.27
C LEU A 484 4.66 -10.67 -6.06
N ASN A 485 4.36 -11.30 -7.18
CA ASN A 485 3.97 -12.69 -7.23
C ASN A 485 4.91 -13.44 -8.19
N PRO A 486 6.17 -13.73 -7.83
CA PRO A 486 7.06 -14.48 -8.71
C PRO A 486 6.54 -15.91 -8.94
N PRO A 487 6.74 -16.49 -10.14
CA PRO A 487 6.34 -17.87 -10.43
C PRO A 487 6.94 -18.91 -9.47
N GLY A 488 6.20 -20.00 -9.24
CA GLY A 488 6.64 -21.11 -8.39
C GLY A 488 6.16 -21.04 -6.94
N ASN A 489 5.38 -20.02 -6.56
CA ASN A 489 4.74 -19.98 -5.25
C ASN A 489 3.47 -20.86 -5.26
N PRO A 490 3.42 -21.96 -4.50
CA PRO A 490 2.29 -22.90 -4.52
C PRO A 490 1.00 -22.32 -3.93
N LYS A 491 1.07 -21.18 -3.22
CA LYS A 491 -0.11 -20.48 -2.69
C LYS A 491 -0.70 -19.46 -3.67
N SER A 492 0.03 -19.09 -4.72
CA SER A 492 -0.40 -18.06 -5.68
C SER A 492 -1.55 -18.55 -6.53
N ARG A 493 -2.59 -17.72 -6.64
CA ARG A 493 -3.76 -17.96 -7.48
C ARG A 493 -4.11 -16.65 -8.19
N TYR A 494 -4.74 -16.77 -9.35
CA TYR A 494 -5.36 -15.63 -10.02
C TYR A 494 -6.62 -16.05 -10.78
N MET A 495 -7.43 -15.08 -11.17
CA MET A 495 -8.66 -15.27 -11.92
C MET A 495 -8.63 -14.46 -13.20
N THR A 496 -9.17 -15.03 -14.28
CA THR A 496 -9.37 -14.35 -15.56
C THR A 496 -10.76 -14.64 -16.10
N SER A 497 -11.28 -13.78 -16.97
CA SER A 497 -12.53 -14.02 -17.71
C SER A 497 -12.41 -13.46 -19.12
N THR A 498 -13.11 -14.08 -20.07
CA THR A 498 -13.21 -13.59 -21.45
C THR A 498 -14.21 -12.44 -21.58
N GLU A 499 -15.16 -12.34 -20.65
CA GLU A 499 -16.18 -11.29 -20.62
C GLU A 499 -15.92 -10.31 -19.47
N MET A 500 -16.39 -9.08 -19.65
CA MET A 500 -16.25 -8.01 -18.65
C MET A 500 -17.63 -7.38 -18.37
N PRO A 501 -18.55 -8.10 -17.68
CA PRO A 501 -19.88 -7.57 -17.35
C PRO A 501 -19.78 -6.30 -16.50
N VAL A 502 -20.83 -5.49 -16.48
CA VAL A 502 -20.83 -4.21 -15.74
C VAL A 502 -20.54 -4.41 -14.25
N LYS A 503 -21.11 -5.45 -13.64
CA LYS A 503 -20.90 -5.74 -12.21
C LYS A 503 -19.65 -6.59 -12.00
N ALA A 504 -18.87 -6.20 -11.00
CA ALA A 504 -17.63 -6.88 -10.63
C ALA A 504 -17.92 -8.28 -10.05
N GLU A 505 -19.02 -8.44 -9.32
CA GLU A 505 -19.46 -9.71 -8.73
C GLU A 505 -19.75 -10.75 -9.82
N ASP A 506 -20.51 -10.35 -10.84
CA ASP A 506 -20.82 -11.20 -12.00
C ASP A 506 -19.52 -11.62 -12.73
N TRP A 507 -18.53 -10.73 -12.82
CA TRP A 507 -17.22 -11.07 -13.39
C TRP A 507 -16.50 -12.13 -12.55
N GLN A 508 -16.49 -11.97 -11.24
CA GLN A 508 -15.82 -12.90 -10.33
C GLN A 508 -16.48 -14.28 -10.34
N GLU A 509 -17.82 -14.35 -10.34
CA GLU A 509 -18.58 -15.60 -10.38
C GLU A 509 -18.32 -16.40 -11.67
N ASN A 510 -18.18 -15.71 -12.80
CA ASN A 510 -17.94 -16.33 -14.11
C ASN A 510 -16.45 -16.53 -14.43
N SER A 511 -15.54 -16.13 -13.53
CA SER A 511 -14.10 -16.19 -13.78
C SER A 511 -13.53 -17.61 -13.70
N THR A 512 -12.51 -17.86 -14.52
CA THR A 512 -11.69 -19.08 -14.44
C THR A 512 -10.57 -18.87 -13.43
N LYS A 513 -10.45 -19.80 -12.47
CA LYS A 513 -9.39 -19.79 -11.45
C LYS A 513 -8.16 -20.53 -11.97
N HIS A 514 -7.01 -19.89 -11.83
CA HIS A 514 -5.71 -20.43 -12.22
C HIS A 514 -4.80 -20.59 -11.01
N THR A 515 -3.90 -21.56 -11.09
CA THR A 515 -2.83 -21.74 -10.11
C THR A 515 -1.53 -21.08 -10.58
N ASP A 516 -0.62 -20.82 -9.65
CA ASP A 516 0.66 -20.14 -9.90
C ASP A 516 0.49 -18.63 -10.13
N SER A 517 1.55 -17.97 -10.56
CA SER A 517 1.64 -16.53 -10.74
C SER A 517 0.95 -16.04 -12.02
N TRP A 518 0.24 -14.91 -11.88
CA TRP A 518 -0.29 -14.16 -13.03
C TRP A 518 0.82 -13.57 -13.92
N TRP A 519 2.08 -13.50 -13.47
CA TRP A 519 3.21 -13.02 -14.28
C TRP A 519 3.40 -13.86 -15.53
N LEU A 520 3.13 -15.17 -15.48
CA LEU A 520 3.21 -16.06 -16.64
C LEU A 520 2.11 -15.75 -17.66
N HIS A 521 0.93 -15.41 -17.18
CA HIS A 521 -0.21 -14.99 -18.01
C HIS A 521 0.06 -13.62 -18.66
N TRP A 522 0.54 -12.66 -17.86
CA TRP A 522 0.96 -11.35 -18.35
C TRP A 522 2.13 -11.42 -19.33
N GLN A 523 3.09 -12.33 -19.12
CA GLN A 523 4.18 -12.57 -20.06
C GLN A 523 3.64 -12.94 -21.45
N ALA A 524 2.69 -13.89 -21.53
CA ALA A 524 2.09 -14.28 -22.80
C ALA A 524 1.37 -13.10 -23.47
N TRP A 525 0.57 -12.35 -22.69
CA TRP A 525 -0.12 -11.14 -23.16
C TRP A 525 0.86 -10.06 -23.67
N GLN A 526 1.97 -9.86 -22.97
CA GLN A 526 3.00 -8.89 -23.32
C GLN A 526 3.76 -9.32 -24.58
N ALA A 527 4.10 -10.59 -24.73
CA ALA A 527 4.84 -11.11 -25.89
C ALA A 527 4.09 -10.84 -27.20
N GLU A 528 2.77 -11.06 -27.23
CA GLU A 528 1.91 -10.75 -28.39
C GLU A 528 1.97 -9.27 -28.80
N ARG A 529 2.21 -8.38 -27.82
CA ARG A 529 2.24 -6.92 -27.99
C ARG A 529 3.64 -6.34 -28.10
N SER A 530 4.68 -7.18 -28.06
CA SER A 530 6.07 -6.70 -28.03
C SER A 530 6.76 -6.78 -29.39
N GLY A 531 6.06 -7.27 -30.43
CA GLY A 531 6.58 -7.39 -31.78
C GLY A 531 7.62 -8.50 -31.93
N LYS A 532 8.35 -8.49 -33.05
CA LYS A 532 9.31 -9.57 -33.37
C LYS A 532 10.53 -9.53 -32.44
N LEU A 533 11.19 -10.68 -32.29
CA LEU A 533 12.50 -10.76 -31.67
C LEU A 533 13.56 -10.14 -32.59
N LYS A 534 14.48 -9.38 -32.01
CA LYS A 534 15.69 -8.83 -32.62
C LYS A 534 16.89 -9.15 -31.75
N LYS A 535 18.10 -9.04 -32.32
CA LYS A 535 19.34 -9.21 -31.56
C LYS A 535 19.41 -8.21 -30.41
N SER A 536 19.82 -8.66 -29.22
CA SER A 536 20.00 -7.79 -28.06
C SER A 536 21.02 -6.69 -28.34
N PRO A 537 20.80 -5.46 -27.84
CA PRO A 537 21.78 -4.38 -27.97
C PRO A 537 23.09 -4.74 -27.24
N ALA A 538 24.22 -4.43 -27.87
CA ALA A 538 25.54 -4.73 -27.31
C ALA A 538 25.94 -3.78 -26.16
N SER A 539 25.35 -2.58 -26.12
CA SER A 539 25.59 -1.55 -25.10
C SER A 539 24.26 -0.98 -24.60
N LEU A 540 24.28 -0.47 -23.37
CA LEU A 540 23.19 0.34 -22.83
C LEU A 540 23.25 1.76 -23.41
N GLY A 541 22.08 2.39 -23.56
CA GLY A 541 21.93 3.70 -24.17
C GLY A 541 22.17 3.69 -25.68
N ASN A 542 22.41 4.87 -26.23
CA ASN A 542 22.88 5.07 -27.60
C ASN A 542 23.85 6.27 -27.67
N LYS A 543 24.20 6.74 -28.87
CA LYS A 543 25.11 7.90 -29.02
C LYS A 543 24.56 9.20 -28.43
N ALA A 544 23.25 9.42 -28.49
CA ALA A 544 22.60 10.63 -27.97
C ALA A 544 22.36 10.54 -26.45
N TYR A 545 22.11 9.33 -25.96
CA TYR A 545 21.79 9.00 -24.57
C TYR A 545 22.76 7.92 -24.09
N PRO A 546 24.04 8.26 -23.82
CA PRO A 546 25.02 7.28 -23.38
C PRO A 546 24.68 6.75 -21.98
N ALA A 547 25.12 5.53 -21.68
CA ALA A 547 25.02 4.98 -20.33
C ALA A 547 25.82 5.83 -19.32
N GLY A 548 25.12 6.37 -18.32
CA GLY A 548 25.66 7.14 -17.21
C GLY A 548 26.03 6.27 -16.00
N GLU A 549 25.58 6.65 -14.80
CA GLU A 549 25.84 5.84 -13.60
C GLU A 549 25.16 4.46 -13.68
N ALA A 550 25.72 3.47 -12.99
CA ALA A 550 25.10 2.16 -12.86
C ALA A 550 23.75 2.25 -12.13
N ALA A 551 22.82 1.35 -12.47
CA ALA A 551 21.62 1.14 -11.67
C ALA A 551 22.03 0.81 -10.22
N PRO A 552 21.29 1.30 -9.20
CA PRO A 552 19.94 1.85 -9.26
C PRO A 552 19.87 3.40 -9.42
N GLY A 553 20.96 4.06 -9.84
CA GLY A 553 21.00 5.51 -10.04
C GLY A 553 21.26 6.29 -8.76
N THR A 554 21.00 7.59 -8.76
CA THR A 554 21.29 8.49 -7.63
C THR A 554 20.03 8.96 -6.90
N TYR A 555 18.93 9.18 -7.61
CA TYR A 555 17.68 9.70 -7.03
C TYR A 555 17.06 8.73 -6.01
N VAL A 556 17.25 7.44 -6.21
CA VAL A 556 16.78 6.41 -5.26
C VAL A 556 17.41 6.52 -3.87
N HIS A 557 18.58 7.17 -3.75
CA HIS A 557 19.29 7.33 -2.48
C HIS A 557 18.89 8.60 -1.72
N GLU A 558 18.09 9.48 -2.33
CA GLU A 558 17.60 10.69 -1.68
C GLU A 558 16.61 10.33 -0.54
N ARG A 559 16.63 11.14 0.53
CA ARG A 559 15.83 10.95 1.76
C ARG A 559 14.97 12.17 2.06
#